data_AF-A0A1H8XIF0-F1
#
_entry.id   AF-A0A1H8XIF0-F1
#
_cell.length_a   1.000
_cell.length_b   1.000
_cell.length_c   1.000
_cell.angle_alpha   90.00
_cell.angle_beta   90.00
_cell.angle_gamma   90.00
#
_symmetry.space_group_name_H-M   'P 1'
#
loop_
_entity.id
_entity.type
_entity.pdbx_description
1 polymer ?
#
loop_
_entity_poly.entity_id
_entity_poly.type
_entity_poly.pdbx_seq_one_letter_code
_entity_poly.pdbx_strand_id
1 'polypeptide(L)'
;MAATVIPFPMHRLAGAPRTLTVSRVHEPRLAGVAILRGWLRRWSARRALSRDLPRMTDAMLADVGLSRREAVAESRRPFWRAGAHDAA
;
A
#
# COMPACT_ATOMS: atom_id res chain seq x y z
N MET A 1 12.23 7.60 -70.75
CA MET A 1 12.72 7.99 -69.41
C MET A 1 11.87 7.26 -68.37
N ALA A 2 12.35 6.14 -67.82
CA ALA A 2 11.63 5.35 -66.82
C ALA A 2 12.35 5.50 -65.47
N ALA A 3 11.77 6.29 -64.57
CA ALA A 3 12.27 6.47 -63.21
C ALA A 3 11.69 5.36 -62.33
N THR A 4 12.48 4.30 -62.12
CA THR A 4 12.16 3.26 -61.14
C THR A 4 12.32 3.83 -59.74
N VAL A 5 11.21 4.22 -59.14
CA VAL A 5 11.12 4.57 -57.72
C VAL A 5 11.35 3.29 -56.92
N ILE A 6 12.50 3.19 -56.26
CA ILE A 6 12.81 2.13 -55.29
C ILE A 6 12.06 2.48 -53.99
N PRO A 7 11.07 1.69 -53.54
CA PRO A 7 10.43 1.96 -52.26
C PRO A 7 11.38 1.52 -51.13
N PHE A 8 11.86 2.49 -50.34
CA PHE A 8 12.52 2.24 -49.07
C PHE A 8 11.53 1.55 -48.10
N PRO A 9 11.85 0.38 -47.52
CA PRO A 9 10.99 -0.24 -46.53
C PRO A 9 11.12 0.49 -45.19
N MET A 10 10.25 1.49 -44.98
CA MET A 10 9.97 2.05 -43.67
C MET A 10 9.09 1.09 -42.87
N HIS A 11 9.66 0.04 -42.28
CA HIS A 11 9.01 -0.70 -41.20
C HIS A 11 9.45 -0.16 -39.84
N ARG A 12 9.07 1.10 -39.57
CA ARG A 12 8.84 1.58 -38.21
C ARG A 12 7.33 1.68 -38.06
N LEU A 13 6.80 0.94 -37.08
CA LEU A 13 5.60 1.18 -36.26
C LEU A 13 4.97 -0.17 -35.91
N ALA A 14 5.55 -0.87 -34.95
CA ALA A 14 4.77 -1.76 -34.08
C ALA A 14 4.76 -1.12 -32.69
N GLY A 15 3.95 -0.06 -32.56
CA GLY A 15 3.50 0.38 -31.26
C GLY A 15 2.61 -0.71 -30.66
N ALA A 16 3.09 -1.31 -29.57
CA ALA A 16 2.39 -1.92 -28.44
C ALA A 16 1.02 -2.59 -28.67
N PRO A 17 0.80 -3.72 -27.98
CA PRO A 17 -0.26 -3.69 -26.98
C PRO A 17 0.34 -3.64 -25.59
N ARG A 18 0.12 -2.51 -24.92
CA ARG A 18 0.27 -2.40 -23.47
C ARG A 18 -0.71 -3.41 -22.88
N THR A 19 -0.22 -4.52 -22.35
CA THR A 19 -1.08 -5.49 -21.66
C THR A 19 -1.49 -4.90 -20.31
N LEU A 20 -2.45 -3.97 -20.32
CA LEU A 20 -3.15 -3.53 -19.12
C LEU A 20 -4.31 -4.50 -18.87
N THR A 21 -3.98 -5.75 -18.52
CA THR A 21 -4.99 -6.70 -18.03
C THR A 21 -5.01 -6.64 -16.51
N VAL A 22 -5.73 -5.66 -15.97
CA VAL A 22 -6.28 -5.76 -14.62
C VAL A 22 -7.75 -5.38 -14.67
N SER A 23 -8.56 -6.23 -15.30
CA SER A 23 -9.98 -6.29 -14.97
C SER A 23 -10.15 -7.33 -13.86
N ARG A 24 -9.75 -6.97 -12.64
CA ARG A 24 -10.23 -7.69 -11.46
C ARG A 24 -11.70 -7.30 -11.34
N VAL A 25 -12.57 -8.22 -11.75
CA VAL A 25 -14.01 -8.14 -11.50
C VAL A 25 -14.18 -7.76 -10.04
N HIS A 26 -14.61 -6.51 -9.84
CA HIS A 26 -14.81 -5.93 -8.54
C HIS A 26 -16.03 -6.65 -7.96
N GLU A 27 -15.87 -7.37 -6.85
CA GLU A 27 -16.98 -7.64 -5.94
C GLU A 27 -17.04 -6.46 -4.96
N PRO A 28 -17.60 -5.29 -5.34
CA PRO A 28 -17.47 -4.03 -4.61
C PRO A 28 -17.88 -4.14 -3.15
N ARG A 29 -18.88 -4.97 -2.87
CA ARG A 29 -19.42 -5.16 -1.52
C ARG A 29 -18.45 -5.89 -0.60
N LEU A 30 -17.81 -6.95 -1.09
CA LEU A 30 -16.85 -7.72 -0.29
C LEU A 30 -15.51 -6.98 -0.16
N ALA A 31 -15.09 -6.25 -1.19
CA ALA A 31 -13.93 -5.38 -1.14
C ALA A 31 -14.08 -4.28 -0.08
N GLY A 32 -15.24 -3.63 -0.01
CA GLY A 32 -15.54 -2.62 1.01
C GLY A 32 -15.49 -3.18 2.43
N VAL A 33 -16.09 -4.35 2.66
CA VAL A 33 -16.06 -5.04 3.97
C VAL A 33 -14.63 -5.43 4.36
N ALA A 34 -13.82 -5.92 3.41
CA ALA A 34 -12.43 -6.27 3.67
C ALA A 34 -11.59 -5.05 4.08
N ILE A 35 -11.79 -3.90 3.41
CA ILE A 35 -11.14 -2.63 3.76
C ILE A 35 -11.56 -2.16 5.14
N LEU A 36 -12.87 -2.14 5.43
CA LEU A 36 -13.40 -1.76 6.75
C LEU A 36 -12.87 -2.67 7.86
N ARG A 37 -12.80 -3.99 7.62
CA ARG A 37 -12.22 -4.95 8.56
C ARG A 37 -10.73 -4.68 8.80
N GLY A 38 -9.98 -4.32 7.76
CA GLY A 38 -8.58 -3.91 7.87
C GLY A 38 -8.39 -2.61 8.66
N TRP A 39 -9.29 -1.65 8.50
CA TRP A 39 -9.31 -0.40 9.27
C TRP A 39 -9.65 -0.65 10.74
N LEU A 40 -10.68 -1.45 11.01
CA LEU A 40 -11.10 -1.81 12.36
C LEU A 40 -9.98 -2.54 13.11
N ARG A 41 -9.31 -3.50 12.46
CA ARG A 41 -8.17 -4.22 13.05
C ARG A 41 -7.01 -3.28 13.40
N ARG A 42 -6.68 -2.34 12.52
CA ARG A 42 -5.64 -1.33 12.79
C ARG A 42 -6.03 -0.40 13.94
N TRP A 43 -7.29 0.04 13.96
CA TRP A 43 -7.80 0.88 15.02
C TRP A 43 -7.79 0.16 16.38
N SER A 44 -8.23 -1.10 16.44
CA SER A 44 -8.23 -1.87 17.69
C SER A 44 -6.82 -2.13 18.20
N ALA A 45 -5.87 -2.47 17.33
CA ALA A 45 -4.47 -2.66 17.71
C ALA A 45 -3.85 -1.39 18.30
N ARG A 46 -4.08 -0.22 17.67
CA ARG A 46 -3.58 1.07 18.16
C ARG A 46 -4.25 1.50 19.47
N ARG A 47 -5.54 1.19 19.65
CA ARG A 47 -6.27 1.44 20.90
C ARG A 47 -5.77 0.55 22.04
N ALA A 48 -5.47 -0.72 21.77
CA ALA A 48 -4.85 -1.61 22.74
C ALA A 48 -3.47 -1.08 23.15
N LEU A 49 -2.61 -0.77 22.17
CA LEU A 49 -1.31 -0.15 22.42
C LEU A 49 -1.43 1.13 23.28
N SER A 50 -2.36 2.03 22.96
CA SER A 50 -2.58 3.25 23.74
C SER A 50 -3.03 2.99 25.18
N ARG A 51 -3.80 1.91 25.42
CA ARG A 51 -4.27 1.53 26.75
C ARG A 51 -3.16 0.87 27.59
N ASP A 52 -2.28 0.13 26.93
CA ASP A 52 -1.20 -0.60 27.58
C ASP A 52 0.06 0.25 27.77
N LEU A 53 0.23 1.31 26.95
CA LEU A 53 1.36 2.24 27.03
C LEU A 53 1.67 2.70 28.46
N PRO A 54 0.71 3.18 29.27
CA PRO A 54 0.97 3.63 30.64
C PRO A 54 1.51 2.53 31.56
N ARG A 55 1.26 1.25 31.23
CA ARG A 55 1.72 0.08 32.00
C ARG A 55 3.08 -0.46 31.51
N MET A 56 3.44 -0.20 30.26
CA MET A 56 4.74 -0.61 29.70
C MET A 56 5.84 0.34 30.16
N THR A 57 6.92 -0.21 30.71
CA THR A 57 8.14 0.55 31.04
C THR A 57 8.93 0.89 29.78
N ASP A 58 9.88 1.82 29.89
CA ASP A 58 10.74 2.19 28.76
C ASP A 58 11.65 1.03 28.32
N ALA A 59 12.06 0.15 29.24
CA ALA A 59 12.81 -1.05 28.91
C ALA A 59 12.00 -2.03 28.03
N MET A 60 10.73 -2.25 28.37
CA MET A 60 9.84 -3.11 27.56
C MET A 60 9.61 -2.56 26.15
N LEU A 61 9.59 -1.23 25.98
CA LEU A 61 9.53 -0.64 24.66
C LEU A 61 10.87 -0.74 23.91
N ALA A 62 12.00 -0.62 24.63
CA ALA A 62 13.33 -0.78 24.05
C ALA A 62 13.56 -2.19 23.50
N ASP A 63 12.99 -3.23 24.13
CA ASP A 63 13.06 -4.62 23.64
C ASP A 63 12.43 -4.79 22.25
N VAL A 64 11.41 -3.99 21.92
CA VAL A 64 10.78 -3.92 20.58
C VAL A 64 11.32 -2.78 19.72
N GLY A 65 12.41 -2.13 20.15
CA GLY A 65 13.08 -1.07 19.40
C GLY A 65 12.27 0.22 19.28
N LEU A 66 11.33 0.47 20.20
CA LEU A 66 10.52 1.69 20.23
C LEU A 66 10.93 2.59 21.39
N SER A 67 11.02 3.89 21.15
CA SER A 67 10.99 4.88 22.22
C SER A 67 9.55 5.14 22.69
N ARG A 68 9.40 5.66 23.92
CA ARG A 68 8.10 6.12 24.45
C ARG A 68 7.39 7.08 23.50
N ARG A 69 8.15 8.03 22.93
CA ARG A 69 7.61 9.04 22.02
C ARG A 69 7.11 8.41 20.72
N GLU A 70 7.85 7.46 20.16
CA GLU A 70 7.44 6.73 18.94
C GLU A 70 6.22 5.86 19.19
N ALA A 71 6.15 5.18 20.34
CA ALA A 71 5.00 4.36 20.71
C ALA A 71 3.72 5.21 20.88
N VAL A 72 3.84 6.41 21.48
CA VAL A 72 2.73 7.39 21.55
C VAL A 72 2.35 7.86 20.15
N ALA A 73 3.31 8.19 19.30
CA ALA A 73 3.05 8.63 17.93
C ALA A 73 2.32 7.54 17.11
N GLU A 74 2.77 6.29 17.23
CA GLU A 74 2.16 5.13 16.55
C GLU A 74 0.72 4.90 17.02
N SER A 75 0.48 4.93 18.33
CA SER A 75 -0.87 4.75 18.88
C SER A 75 -1.87 5.82 18.41
N ARG A 76 -1.39 7.02 18.08
CA ARG A 76 -2.20 8.14 17.59
C ARG A 76 -2.34 8.19 16.08
N ARG A 77 -1.71 7.28 15.32
CA ARG A 77 -1.80 7.30 13.86
C ARG A 77 -3.25 7.06 13.41
N PRO A 78 -3.73 7.80 12.40
CA PRO A 78 -5.06 7.58 11.83
C PRO A 78 -5.18 6.20 11.19
N PHE A 79 -6.28 5.49 11.44
CA PHE A 79 -6.45 4.09 11.01
C PHE A 79 -6.38 3.89 9.49
N TRP A 80 -6.71 4.92 8.71
CA TRP A 80 -6.65 4.89 7.25
C TRP A 80 -5.21 4.94 6.72
N ARG A 81 -4.25 5.40 7.53
CA ARG A 81 -2.83 5.46 7.17
C ARG A 81 -2.14 4.14 7.54
N ALA A 82 -1.59 3.45 6.53
CA ALA A 82 -0.74 2.29 6.73
C ALA A 82 0.50 2.71 7.55
N GLY A 83 0.93 1.85 8.48
CA GLY A 83 2.24 2.00 9.10
C GLY A 83 3.33 1.76 8.06
N ALA A 84 4.53 2.30 8.29
CA ALA A 84 5.66 2.10 7.37
C ALA A 84 6.00 0.62 7.14
N HIS A 85 5.63 -0.25 8.09
CA HIS A 85 5.89 -1.69 8.06
C HIS A 85 4.79 -2.51 7.34
N ASP A 86 3.66 -1.90 6.98
CA ASP A 86 2.52 -2.59 6.36
C ASP A 86 2.52 -2.52 4.82
N ALA A 87 3.54 -1.88 4.22
CA ALA A 87 3.61 -1.62 2.77
C ALA A 87 4.41 -2.68 1.98
N ALA A 88 4.83 -3.77 2.62
CA ALA A 88 5.58 -4.87 2.03
C ALA A 88 4.66 -6.02 1.58
#